data_AF-X0YVF2-F1
#
_entry.id   AF-X0YVF2-F1
#
_cell.length_a   1.000
_cell.length_b   1.000
_cell.length_c   1.000
_cell.angle_alpha   90.00
_cell.angle_beta   90.00
_cell.angle_gamma   90.00
#
_symmetry.space_group_name_H-M   'P 1'
#
loop_
_entity.id
_entity.type
_entity.pdbx_description
1 polymer ?
#
loop_
_entity_poly.entity_id
_entity_poly.type
_entity_poly.pdbx_seq_one_letter_code
_entity_poly.pdbx_strand_id
1 'polypeptide(L)'
;MSLRTKALVIIGVALLCMAGLTYVTSRFTFMRGLEEIEERQTSRNVERAVSTLSHFISDLEAGTAGWATRDDTYAFIEDGNDEYIQSNLIDETFITLRLNLMLFVHSSGRIVFGKAFDLENEEETPIPQDLLGHLSANSLLLSQADTHNFTSGIISLKRGPVLIASQPILTSE
;
A
#
# COMPACT_ATOMS: atom_id res chain seq x y z
N MET A 1 36.70 13.97 -66.44
CA MET A 1 37.16 13.47 -65.12
C MET A 1 38.26 12.45 -65.31
N SER A 2 39.37 12.56 -64.58
CA SER A 2 40.41 11.52 -64.57
C SER A 2 39.86 10.25 -63.89
N LEU A 3 40.39 9.09 -64.26
CA LEU A 3 39.95 7.78 -63.73
C LEU A 3 39.99 7.74 -62.19
N ARG A 4 40.94 8.47 -61.59
CA ARG A 4 41.13 8.63 -60.15
C ARG A 4 39.95 9.34 -59.48
N THR A 5 39.41 10.40 -60.10
CA THR A 5 38.26 11.13 -59.53
C THR A 5 36.99 10.28 -59.55
N LYS A 6 36.76 9.49 -60.61
CA LYS A 6 35.63 8.54 -60.67
C LYS A 6 35.71 7.47 -59.57
N ALA A 7 36.90 6.89 -59.36
CA ALA A 7 37.11 5.90 -58.32
C ALA A 7 36.90 6.47 -56.90
N LEU A 8 37.41 7.68 -56.63
CA LEU A 8 37.21 8.36 -55.34
C LEU A 8 35.73 8.65 -55.06
N VAL A 9 34.96 9.07 -56.07
CA VAL A 9 33.52 9.31 -55.93
C VAL A 9 32.79 8.01 -55.61
N ILE A 10 33.09 6.91 -56.32
CA ILE A 10 32.45 5.61 -56.08
C ILE A 10 32.74 5.11 -54.66
N ILE A 11 33.99 5.19 -54.21
CA ILE A 11 34.38 4.77 -52.86
C ILE A 11 33.68 5.64 -51.81
N GLY A 12 33.65 6.96 -52.01
CA GLY A 12 32.96 7.89 -51.11
C GLY A 12 31.47 7.59 -50.98
N VAL A 13 30.79 7.36 -52.11
CA VAL A 13 29.37 6.98 -52.11
C VAL A 13 29.16 5.64 -51.42
N ALA A 14 29.99 4.63 -51.69
CA ALA A 14 29.88 3.32 -51.04
C ALA A 14 30.04 3.42 -49.51
N LEU A 15 31.02 4.20 -49.04
CA LEU A 15 31.23 4.44 -47.61
C LEU A 15 30.04 5.17 -46.97
N LEU A 16 29.49 6.18 -47.64
CA LEU A 16 28.31 6.91 -47.16
C LEU A 16 27.08 6.00 -47.09
N CYS A 17 26.86 5.16 -48.11
CA CYS A 17 25.78 4.17 -48.11
C CYS A 17 25.94 3.16 -46.95
N MET A 18 27.16 2.66 -46.73
CA MET A 18 27.45 1.73 -45.64
C MET A 18 27.26 2.37 -44.26
N ALA A 19 27.72 3.61 -44.07
CA ALA A 19 27.53 4.36 -42.83
C ALA A 19 26.04 4.65 -42.57
N GLY A 20 25.29 5.07 -43.60
CA GLY A 20 23.85 5.31 -43.51
C GLY A 20 23.06 4.05 -43.16
N LEU A 21 23.38 2.92 -43.79
CA LEU A 21 22.73 1.64 -43.48
C LEU A 21 22.99 1.22 -42.03
N THR A 22 24.25 1.29 -41.58
CA THR A 22 24.64 0.98 -40.19
C THR A 22 23.96 1.90 -39.19
N TYR A 23 23.83 3.19 -39.51
CA TYR A 23 23.13 4.15 -38.66
C TYR A 23 21.63 3.82 -38.55
N VAL A 24 20.96 3.53 -39.67
CA VAL A 24 19.53 3.18 -39.68
C VAL A 24 19.26 1.91 -38.89
N THR A 25 20.05 0.85 -39.11
CA THR A 25 19.89 -0.41 -38.39
C THR A 25 20.18 -0.25 -36.90
N SER A 26 21.24 0.46 -36.54
CA SER A 26 21.57 0.77 -35.14
C SER A 26 20.45 1.54 -34.45
N ARG A 27 19.97 2.63 -35.08
CA ARG A 27 18.90 3.47 -34.53
C ARG A 27 17.59 2.70 -34.35
N PHE A 28 17.26 1.80 -35.27
CA PHE A 28 16.06 0.98 -35.20
C PHE A 28 16.14 -0.08 -34.10
N THR A 29 17.25 -0.81 -34.02
CA THR A 29 17.48 -1.84 -33.00
C THR A 29 17.57 -1.23 -31.61
N PHE A 30 18.27 -0.10 -31.47
CA PHE A 30 18.47 0.57 -30.19
C PHE A 30 17.16 1.14 -29.63
N MET A 31 16.35 1.81 -30.46
CA MET A 31 15.07 2.38 -30.00
C MET A 31 14.08 1.29 -29.56
N ARG A 32 13.96 0.21 -30.34
CA ARG A 32 13.11 -0.93 -29.96
C ARG A 32 13.58 -1.63 -28.70
N GLY A 33 14.89 -1.84 -28.58
CA GLY A 33 15.46 -2.43 -27.37
C GLY A 33 15.24 -1.56 -26.14
N LEU A 34 15.31 -0.23 -26.29
CA LEU A 34 15.06 0.71 -25.20
C LEU A 34 13.59 0.68 -24.76
N GLU A 35 12.63 0.74 -25.69
CA GLU A 35 11.19 0.68 -25.39
C GLU A 35 10.84 -0.60 -24.62
N GLU A 36 11.33 -1.76 -25.05
CA GLU A 36 11.07 -3.03 -24.38
C GLU A 36 11.69 -3.09 -22.97
N ILE A 37 12.89 -2.53 -22.79
CA ILE A 37 13.54 -2.47 -21.47
C ILE A 37 12.77 -1.53 -20.55
N GLU A 38 12.38 -0.35 -21.03
CA GLU A 38 11.62 0.64 -20.26
C GLU A 38 10.25 0.09 -19.84
N GLU A 39 9.52 -0.58 -20.74
CA GLU A 39 8.24 -1.21 -20.43
C GLU A 39 8.41 -2.29 -19.34
N ARG A 40 9.38 -3.20 -19.51
CA ARG A 40 9.65 -4.26 -18.53
C ARG A 40 10.08 -3.70 -17.18
N GLN A 41 10.94 -2.68 -17.18
CA GLN A 41 11.38 -2.04 -15.95
C GLN A 41 10.22 -1.33 -15.24
N THR A 42 9.37 -0.64 -16.00
CA THR A 42 8.19 0.04 -15.46
C THR A 42 7.20 -0.96 -14.87
N SER A 43 6.87 -2.05 -15.57
CA SER A 43 6.01 -3.12 -15.05
C SER A 43 6.56 -3.72 -13.76
N ARG A 44 7.85 -4.07 -13.74
CA ARG A 44 8.51 -4.61 -12.54
C ARG A 44 8.50 -3.62 -11.37
N ASN A 45 8.64 -2.32 -11.65
CA ASN A 45 8.58 -1.30 -10.59
C ASN A 45 7.16 -1.21 -10.00
N VAL A 46 6.14 -1.26 -10.85
CA VAL A 46 4.73 -1.28 -10.42
C VAL A 46 4.42 -2.54 -9.63
N GLU A 47 4.82 -3.72 -10.13
CA GLU A 47 4.66 -5.00 -9.42
C GLU A 47 5.33 -4.98 -8.05
N ARG A 48 6.54 -4.43 -7.96
CA ARG A 48 7.23 -4.26 -6.67
C ARG A 48 6.46 -3.34 -5.72
N ALA A 49 5.96 -2.21 -6.21
CA ALA A 49 5.17 -1.28 -5.39
C ALA A 49 3.88 -1.93 -4.87
N VAL A 50 3.15 -2.66 -5.73
CA VAL A 50 1.95 -3.41 -5.35
C VAL A 50 2.28 -4.50 -4.33
N SER A 51 3.35 -5.26 -4.55
CA SER A 51 3.80 -6.30 -3.63
C SER A 51 4.14 -5.73 -2.23
N THR A 52 4.88 -4.62 -2.18
CA THR A 52 5.18 -3.92 -0.92
C THR A 52 3.90 -3.47 -0.21
N LEU A 53 2.92 -2.94 -0.95
CA LEU A 53 1.65 -2.51 -0.37
C LEU A 53 0.84 -3.69 0.18
N SER A 54 0.79 -4.80 -0.54
CA SER A 54 0.16 -6.04 -0.08
C SER A 54 0.82 -6.56 1.19
N HIS A 55 2.15 -6.49 1.29
CA HIS A 55 2.87 -6.86 2.51
C HIS A 55 2.45 -6.01 3.71
N PHE A 56 2.34 -4.67 3.56
CA PHE A 56 1.86 -3.83 4.66
C PHE A 56 0.43 -4.13 5.08
N ILE A 57 -0.45 -4.48 4.14
CA ILE A 57 -1.83 -4.88 4.44
C ILE A 57 -1.83 -6.21 5.23
N SER A 58 -1.02 -7.19 4.82
CA SER A 58 -0.87 -8.45 5.54
C SER A 58 -0.28 -8.28 6.94
N ASP A 59 0.70 -7.39 7.10
CA ASP A 59 1.28 -7.08 8.42
C ASP A 59 0.23 -6.43 9.35
N LEU A 60 -0.57 -5.49 8.82
CA LEU A 60 -1.69 -4.89 9.56
C LEU A 60 -2.76 -5.91 9.94
N GLU A 61 -3.08 -6.83 9.03
CA GLU A 61 -4.03 -7.91 9.29
C GLU A 61 -3.54 -8.84 10.40
N ALA A 62 -2.29 -9.29 10.36
CA ALA A 62 -1.70 -10.14 11.38
C ALA A 62 -1.63 -9.43 12.75
N GLY A 63 -1.27 -8.14 12.76
CA GLY A 63 -1.29 -7.31 13.95
C GLY A 63 -2.70 -7.17 14.53
N THR A 64 -3.70 -6.92 13.68
CA THR A 64 -5.10 -6.78 14.09
C THR A 64 -5.65 -8.09 14.66
N ALA A 65 -5.31 -9.24 14.06
CA ALA A 65 -5.69 -10.56 14.57
C ALA A 65 -5.16 -10.79 15.99
N GLY A 66 -3.91 -10.42 16.25
CA GLY A 66 -3.29 -10.54 17.57
C GLY A 66 -4.01 -9.76 18.67
N TRP A 67 -4.75 -8.70 18.32
CA TRP A 67 -5.62 -7.97 19.26
C TRP A 67 -7.02 -8.56 19.34
N ALA A 68 -7.58 -8.98 18.20
CA ALA A 68 -8.96 -9.43 18.07
C ALA A 68 -9.24 -10.79 18.73
N THR A 69 -8.23 -11.66 18.86
CA THR A 69 -8.40 -12.99 19.47
C THR A 69 -8.20 -13.02 20.99
N ARG A 70 -7.88 -11.90 21.63
CA ARG A 70 -7.58 -11.89 23.07
C ARG A 70 -8.86 -11.79 23.89
N ASP A 71 -8.97 -12.64 24.91
CA ASP A 71 -10.11 -12.65 25.82
C ASP A 71 -10.25 -11.34 26.62
N ASP A 72 -9.14 -10.67 26.91
CA ASP A 72 -9.14 -9.37 27.58
C ASP A 72 -9.68 -8.25 26.67
N THR A 73 -9.36 -8.27 25.38
CA THR A 73 -9.99 -7.41 24.37
C THR A 73 -11.49 -7.67 24.28
N TYR A 74 -11.90 -8.95 24.30
CA TYR A 74 -13.32 -9.30 24.28
C TYR A 74 -14.06 -8.73 25.50
N ALA A 75 -13.51 -8.87 26.70
CA ALA A 75 -14.07 -8.29 27.92
C ALA A 75 -14.11 -6.75 27.86
N PHE A 76 -13.04 -6.13 27.35
CA PHE A 76 -12.94 -4.67 27.20
C PHE A 76 -14.01 -4.08 26.29
N ILE A 77 -14.46 -4.80 25.25
CA ILE A 77 -15.54 -4.31 24.37
C ILE A 77 -16.86 -4.12 25.11
N GLU A 78 -17.12 -4.93 26.14
CA GLU A 78 -18.36 -4.85 26.92
C GLU A 78 -18.30 -3.74 27.96
N ASP A 79 -17.20 -3.63 28.72
CA ASP A 79 -17.09 -2.74 29.88
C ASP A 79 -16.35 -1.42 29.64
N GLY A 80 -15.53 -1.34 28.59
CA GLY A 80 -14.70 -0.17 28.28
C GLY A 80 -13.73 0.22 29.40
N ASN A 81 -13.24 -0.74 30.19
CA ASN A 81 -12.49 -0.44 31.40
C ASN A 81 -11.20 0.37 31.17
N ASP A 82 -10.98 1.37 32.03
CA ASP A 82 -9.83 2.29 31.95
C ASP A 82 -8.48 1.60 32.20
N GLU A 83 -8.46 0.50 32.95
CA GLU A 83 -7.24 -0.27 33.23
C GLU A 83 -6.66 -0.87 31.95
N TYR A 84 -7.50 -1.42 31.08
CA TYR A 84 -7.10 -1.92 29.77
C TYR A 84 -6.51 -0.80 28.91
N ILE A 85 -7.14 0.38 28.90
CA ILE A 85 -6.66 1.54 28.14
C ILE A 85 -5.27 1.96 28.62
N GLN A 86 -5.07 2.10 29.94
CA GLN A 86 -3.81 2.54 30.53
C GLN A 86 -2.68 1.52 30.44
N SER A 87 -3.00 0.23 30.27
CA SER A 87 -2.01 -0.85 30.17
C SER A 87 -1.69 -1.24 28.73
N ASN A 88 -2.65 -1.14 27.81
CA ASN A 88 -2.51 -1.65 26.44
C ASN A 88 -2.57 -0.57 25.35
N LEU A 89 -3.31 0.52 25.56
CA LEU A 89 -3.64 1.52 24.51
C LEU A 89 -2.89 2.86 24.71
N ILE A 90 -1.70 2.78 25.32
CA ILE A 90 -0.77 3.90 25.53
C ILE A 90 -0.03 4.30 24.25
N ASP A 91 0.55 5.50 24.23
CA ASP A 91 1.28 6.05 23.07
C ASP A 91 2.38 5.10 22.56
N GLU A 92 3.11 4.47 23.47
CA GLU A 92 4.17 3.50 23.15
C GLU A 92 3.67 2.34 22.28
N THR A 93 2.41 1.92 22.46
CA THR A 93 1.78 0.88 21.62
C THR A 93 1.66 1.35 20.18
N PHE A 94 1.26 2.60 19.94
CA PHE A 94 1.11 3.16 18.60
C PHE A 94 2.48 3.36 17.93
N ILE A 95 3.48 3.80 18.69
CA ILE A 95 4.86 3.96 18.22
C ILE A 95 5.45 2.60 17.84
N THR A 96 5.35 1.61 18.73
CA THR A 96 5.89 0.25 18.53
C THR A 96 5.22 -0.46 17.36
N LEU A 97 3.89 -0.39 17.27
CA LEU A 97 3.13 -1.02 16.19
C LEU A 97 3.09 -0.17 14.91
N ARG A 98 3.61 1.07 14.96
CA ARG A 98 3.61 2.05 13.86
C ARG A 98 2.20 2.28 13.30
N LEU A 99 1.24 2.46 14.19
CA LEU A 99 -0.17 2.67 13.85
C LEU A 99 -0.54 4.14 13.98
N ASN A 100 -1.25 4.65 12.98
CA ASN A 100 -1.84 5.99 13.04
C ASN A 100 -3.26 6.00 13.60
N LEU A 101 -3.90 4.83 13.72
CA LEU A 101 -5.27 4.71 14.17
C LEU A 101 -5.53 3.31 14.73
N MET A 102 -6.26 3.26 15.83
CA MET A 102 -6.86 2.03 16.35
C MET A 102 -8.26 2.34 16.86
N LEU A 103 -9.22 1.49 16.49
CA LEU A 103 -10.63 1.62 16.87
C LEU A 103 -11.13 0.28 17.41
N PHE A 104 -11.83 0.33 18.54
CA PHE A 104 -12.54 -0.79 19.14
C PHE A 104 -14.03 -0.50 19.06
N VAL A 105 -14.76 -1.32 18.32
CA VAL A 105 -16.17 -1.10 18.01
C VAL A 105 -16.97 -2.30 18.47
N HIS A 106 -17.99 -2.05 19.29
CA HIS A 106 -18.94 -3.08 19.71
C HIS A 106 -19.80 -3.51 18.53
N SER A 107 -20.29 -4.76 18.56
CA SER A 107 -21.26 -5.31 17.60
C SER A 107 -22.54 -4.47 17.39
N SER A 108 -22.85 -3.54 18.29
CA SER A 108 -23.97 -2.59 18.17
C SER A 108 -23.65 -1.39 17.26
N GLY A 109 -22.40 -1.25 16.81
CA GLY A 109 -21.88 -0.08 16.10
C GLY A 109 -21.38 1.04 17.03
N ARG A 110 -21.43 0.85 18.35
CA ARG A 110 -20.88 1.81 19.32
C ARG A 110 -19.35 1.71 19.34
N ILE A 111 -18.67 2.84 19.13
CA ILE A 111 -17.22 2.93 19.33
C ILE A 111 -16.95 2.92 20.85
N VAL A 112 -16.26 1.88 21.33
CA VAL A 112 -15.85 1.71 22.73
C VAL A 112 -14.59 2.52 23.01
N PHE A 113 -13.65 2.46 22.08
CA PHE A 113 -12.42 3.26 22.11
C PHE A 113 -12.00 3.63 20.70
N GLY A 114 -11.40 4.80 20.56
CA GLY A 114 -10.76 5.19 19.33
C GLY A 114 -9.66 6.19 19.59
N LYS A 115 -8.52 6.00 18.94
CA LYS A 115 -7.38 6.91 19.03
C LYS A 115 -6.68 7.01 17.69
N ALA A 116 -6.41 8.23 17.27
CA ALA A 116 -5.54 8.51 16.13
C ALA A 116 -4.23 9.14 16.63
N PHE A 117 -3.12 8.82 15.98
CA PHE A 117 -1.79 9.15 16.46
C PHE A 117 -0.89 9.58 15.31
N ASP A 118 -0.21 10.70 15.49
CA ASP A 118 0.83 11.17 14.57
C ASP A 118 2.17 10.59 14.99
N LEU A 119 2.71 9.69 14.17
CA LEU A 119 3.98 9.02 14.43
C LEU A 119 5.20 9.93 14.21
N GLU A 120 5.05 11.07 13.53
CA GLU A 120 6.16 12.02 13.30
C GLU A 120 6.34 12.96 14.49
N ASN A 121 5.22 13.45 15.03
CA ASN A 121 5.20 14.36 16.18
C ASN A 121 5.02 13.64 17.53
N GLU A 122 4.78 12.32 17.50
CA GLU A 122 4.50 11.47 18.67
C GLU A 122 3.37 12.01 19.55
N GLU A 123 2.28 12.45 18.90
CA GLU A 123 1.13 13.06 19.58
C GLU A 123 -0.20 12.49 19.11
N GLU A 124 -1.19 12.50 20.02
CA GLU A 124 -2.56 12.16 19.68
C GLU A 124 -3.17 13.20 18.75
N THR A 125 -3.87 12.73 17.71
CA THR A 125 -4.56 13.59 16.75
C THR A 125 -6.04 13.26 16.68
N PRO A 126 -6.88 14.20 16.19
CA PRO A 126 -8.30 13.93 15.99
C PRO A 126 -8.53 12.82 14.96
N ILE A 127 -9.40 11.87 15.28
CA ILE A 127 -9.84 10.83 14.33
C ILE A 127 -10.45 11.49 13.08
N PRO A 128 -10.03 11.11 11.86
CA PRO A 128 -10.60 11.65 10.64
C PRO A 128 -12.12 11.43 10.56
N GLN A 129 -12.89 12.52 10.46
CA GLN A 129 -14.36 12.43 10.47
C GLN A 129 -14.94 11.71 9.25
N ASP A 130 -14.24 11.75 8.12
CA ASP A 130 -14.60 11.03 6.92
C ASP A 130 -14.49 9.50 7.08
N LEU A 131 -13.59 9.04 7.96
CA LEU A 131 -13.53 7.62 8.33
C LEU A 131 -14.80 7.16 9.05
N LEU A 132 -15.39 7.99 9.90
CA LEU A 132 -16.62 7.65 10.63
C LEU A 132 -17.77 7.30 9.67
N GLY A 133 -17.79 7.91 8.48
CA GLY A 133 -18.75 7.56 7.41
C GLY A 133 -18.60 6.13 6.89
N HIS A 134 -17.42 5.52 7.03
CA HIS A 134 -17.14 4.13 6.68
C HIS A 134 -17.40 3.14 7.82
N LEU A 135 -17.82 3.60 9.01
CA LEU A 135 -18.03 2.79 10.22
C LEU A 135 -19.51 2.64 10.59
N SER A 136 -20.42 2.63 9.60
CA SER A 136 -21.83 2.29 9.86
C SER A 136 -21.98 0.79 10.17
N ALA A 137 -22.97 0.38 10.96
CA ALA A 137 -23.22 -1.04 11.29
C ALA A 137 -23.35 -1.97 10.06
N ASN A 138 -23.74 -1.44 8.89
CA ASN A 138 -23.83 -2.18 7.63
C ASN A 138 -22.63 -1.95 6.69
N SER A 139 -21.55 -1.31 7.15
CA SER A 139 -20.37 -1.06 6.32
C SER A 139 -19.54 -2.32 6.17
N LEU A 140 -18.74 -2.40 5.11
CA LEU A 140 -17.82 -3.52 4.88
C LEU A 140 -16.90 -3.79 6.08
N LEU A 141 -16.55 -2.76 6.86
CA LEU A 141 -15.64 -2.88 8.00
C LEU A 141 -16.30 -3.50 9.25
N LEU A 142 -17.63 -3.40 9.39
CA LEU A 142 -18.38 -3.87 10.57
C LEU A 142 -19.41 -4.97 10.25
N SER A 143 -19.84 -5.09 9.00
CA SER A 143 -20.79 -6.08 8.52
C SER A 143 -20.07 -7.37 8.14
N GLN A 144 -19.61 -8.11 9.15
CA GLN A 144 -19.12 -9.46 8.94
C GLN A 144 -20.25 -10.45 9.21
N ALA A 145 -20.85 -10.97 8.14
CA ALA A 145 -21.89 -12.00 8.22
C ALA A 145 -21.34 -13.35 8.72
N ASP A 146 -20.02 -13.55 8.59
CA ASP A 146 -19.29 -14.72 9.08
C ASP A 146 -18.14 -14.27 9.99
N THR A 147 -18.05 -14.86 11.18
CA THR A 147 -17.00 -14.64 12.19
C THR A 147 -15.58 -15.03 11.74
N HIS A 148 -15.43 -15.60 10.54
CA HIS A 148 -14.14 -15.97 9.96
C HIS A 148 -13.68 -15.03 8.84
N ASN A 149 -14.50 -14.05 8.45
CA ASN A 149 -14.15 -13.11 7.40
C ASN A 149 -13.52 -11.85 8.00
N PHE A 150 -12.23 -11.65 7.80
CA PHE A 150 -11.57 -10.37 8.05
C PHE A 150 -11.73 -9.45 6.84
N THR A 151 -11.52 -8.16 7.03
CA THR A 151 -11.51 -7.18 5.93
C THR A 151 -10.26 -6.34 6.03
N SER A 152 -9.42 -6.40 5.01
CA SER A 152 -8.20 -5.61 4.91
C SER A 152 -8.10 -4.97 3.53
N GLY A 153 -7.48 -3.80 3.43
CA GLY A 153 -7.39 -3.08 2.16
C GLY A 153 -7.08 -1.60 2.29
N ILE A 154 -7.51 -0.86 1.28
CA ILE A 154 -7.24 0.58 1.14
C ILE A 154 -8.57 1.32 1.10
N ILE A 155 -8.71 2.33 1.95
CA ILE A 155 -9.84 3.26 1.92
C ILE A 155 -9.36 4.65 1.50
N SER A 156 -10.17 5.36 0.74
CA SER A 156 -9.85 6.72 0.32
C SER A 156 -10.52 7.71 1.27
N LEU A 157 -9.70 8.46 2.00
CA LEU A 157 -10.14 9.59 2.83
C LEU A 157 -9.84 10.90 2.10
N LYS A 158 -10.44 12.01 2.55
CA LYS A 158 -10.20 13.35 1.98
C LYS A 158 -8.74 13.78 2.08
N ARG A 159 -8.03 13.31 3.11
CA ARG A 159 -6.60 13.60 3.33
C ARG A 159 -5.68 12.66 2.55
N GLY A 160 -6.19 11.57 1.97
CA GLY A 160 -5.42 10.60 1.22
C GLY A 160 -5.90 9.15 1.43
N PRO A 161 -5.32 8.19 0.69
CA PRO A 161 -5.57 6.78 0.91
C PRO A 161 -4.94 6.31 2.23
N VAL A 162 -5.63 5.41 2.92
CA VAL A 162 -5.19 4.80 4.19
C VAL A 162 -5.34 3.28 4.09
N LEU A 163 -4.34 2.55 4.60
CA LEU A 163 -4.42 1.10 4.76
C LEU A 163 -5.21 0.78 6.03
N ILE A 164 -6.12 -0.17 5.95
CA ILE A 164 -6.95 -0.57 7.08
C ILE A 164 -7.11 -2.09 7.14
N ALA A 165 -7.23 -2.61 8.35
CA ALA A 165 -7.63 -3.98 8.63
C ALA A 165 -8.69 -3.98 9.74
N SER A 166 -9.67 -4.86 9.62
CA SER A 166 -10.79 -5.05 10.56
C SER A 166 -11.03 -6.53 10.77
N GLN A 167 -11.14 -6.95 12.03
CA GLN A 167 -11.39 -8.32 12.43
C GLN A 167 -12.47 -8.38 13.53
N PRO A 168 -13.27 -9.45 13.58
CA PRO A 168 -14.23 -9.64 14.64
C PRO A 168 -13.48 -9.99 15.92
N ILE A 169 -13.87 -9.37 17.03
CA ILE A 169 -13.27 -9.65 18.34
C ILE A 169 -13.96 -10.88 18.91
N LEU A 170 -13.19 -11.96 19.09
CA LEU A 170 -13.67 -13.27 19.51
C LEU A 170 -12.83 -13.78 20.67
N THR A 171 -13.42 -14.63 21.50
CA THR A 171 -12.69 -15.37 22.54
C THR A 171 -11.82 -16.46 21.92
N SER A 172 -10.79 -16.91 22.63
CA SER A 172 -9.81 -17.90 22.17
C SER A 172 -10.31 -19.37 22.18
N GLU A 173 -11.57 -19.65 22.52
CA GLU A 173 -12.16 -21.00 22.64
C GLU A 173 -12.79 -21.55 21.34
#